data_AF-A0A1H4E009-F1
#
_entry.id   AF-A0A1H4E009-F1
#
_cell.length_a   1.000
_cell.length_b   1.000
_cell.length_c   1.000
_cell.angle_alpha   90.00
_cell.angle_beta   90.00
_cell.angle_gamma   90.00
#
_symmetry.space_group_name_H-M   'P 1'
#
loop_
_entity.id
_entity.type
_entity.pdbx_description
1 polymer ?
#
loop_
_entity_poly.entity_id
_entity_poly.type
_entity_poly.pdbx_seq_one_letter_code
_entity_poly.pdbx_strand_id
1 'polypeptide(L)' 'MYTTELVPEIKATKEKLKLLWIACGNKDGLWRVSEKVHLYLAEKDIPHVWSVDSHAHDNIEWDNNLYRFAQRLFKN' A
#
# COMPACT_ATOMS: atom_id res chain seq x y z
N MET A 1 1.60 26.19 3.63
CA MET A 1 1.48 24.76 4.03
C MET A 1 0.28 24.21 3.29
N TYR A 2 0.46 23.19 2.45
CA TYR A 2 -0.69 22.51 1.83
C TYR A 2 -1.33 21.60 2.88
N THR A 3 -2.62 21.80 3.14
CA THR A 3 -3.43 21.04 4.11
C THR A 3 -4.18 19.89 3.43
N THR A 4 -3.54 19.25 2.46
CA THR A 4 -4.20 18.21 1.66
C THR A 4 -4.04 16.86 2.35
N GLU A 5 -5.17 16.30 2.77
CA GLU A 5 -5.25 14.94 3.30
C GLU A 5 -4.94 13.90 2.22
N LEU A 6 -4.26 12.81 2.59
CA LEU A 6 -3.95 11.71 1.68
C LEU A 6 -5.23 11.01 1.19
N VAL A 7 -6.23 10.86 2.05
CA VAL A 7 -7.55 10.34 1.71
C VAL A 7 -8.62 11.34 2.16
N PRO A 8 -9.07 12.25 1.28
CA PRO A 8 -9.99 13.32 1.66
C PRO A 8 -11.39 12.80 2.04
N GLU A 9 -11.87 11.75 1.38
CA GLU A 9 -13.22 11.19 1.58
C GLU A 9 -13.13 9.77 2.17
N ILE A 10 -12.83 9.67 3.46
CA ILE A 10 -12.59 8.40 4.16
C ILE A 10 -13.77 7.42 4.00
N LYS A 11 -15.00 7.89 4.27
CA LYS A 11 -16.20 7.03 4.22
C LYS A 11 -16.42 6.45 2.82
N ALA A 12 -16.41 7.31 1.80
CA ALA A 12 -16.59 6.87 0.41
C ALA A 12 -15.46 5.94 -0.06
N THR A 13 -14.23 6.17 0.42
CA THR A 13 -13.08 5.30 0.14
C THR A 13 -13.31 3.90 0.68
N LYS A 14 -13.69 3.77 1.96
CA LYS A 14 -13.96 2.45 2.56
C LYS A 14 -15.08 1.68 1.86
N GLU A 15 -16.11 2.38 1.39
CA GLU A 15 -17.25 1.76 0.70
C GLU A 15 -16.91 1.28 -0.72
N LYS A 16 -16.02 1.98 -1.43
CA LYS A 16 -15.78 1.76 -2.86
C LYS A 16 -14.46 1.04 -3.15
N LEU A 17 -13.49 1.12 -2.24
CA LEU A 17 -12.17 0.55 -2.43
C LEU A 17 -12.24 -0.97 -2.33
N LYS A 18 -12.02 -1.64 -3.46
CA LYS A 18 -12.02 -3.12 -3.52
C LYS A 18 -10.68 -3.73 -3.14
N LEU A 19 -9.58 -3.05 -3.49
CA LEU A 19 -8.22 -3.49 -3.18
C LEU A 19 -7.30 -2.28 -3.19
N LEU A 20 -6.53 -2.12 -2.12
CA LEU A 20 -5.35 -1.26 -2.06
C LEU A 20 -4.17 -2.11 -1.61
N TRP A 21 -3.09 -2.06 -2.37
CA TRP A 21 -1.87 -2.84 -2.13
C TRP A 21 -0.70 -1.89 -2.00
N ILE A 22 0.00 -1.94 -0.86
CA ILE A 22 1.20 -1.17 -0.62
C ILE A 22 2.35 -2.15 -0.48
N ALA A 23 3.28 -2.06 -1.43
CA ALA A 23 4.46 -2.91 -1.54
C ALA A 23 5.72 -2.08 -1.32
N CYS A 24 6.65 -2.59 -0.51
CA CYS A 24 8.00 -2.02 -0.41
C CYS A 24 8.96 -3.01 0.25
N GLY A 25 10.13 -3.21 -0.36
CA GLY A 25 11.23 -3.93 0.26
C GLY A 25 11.81 -3.13 1.45
N ASN A 26 12.14 -3.82 2.55
CA ASN A 26 12.61 -3.16 3.77
C ASN A 26 14.04 -2.59 3.69
N LYS A 27 14.75 -2.84 2.59
CA LYS A 27 16.05 -2.21 2.27
C LYS A 27 15.93 -1.11 1.22
N ASP A 28 14.73 -0.81 0.74
CA ASP A 28 14.49 0.28 -0.19
C ASP A 28 14.74 1.63 0.51
N GLY A 29 15.43 2.56 -0.16
CA GLY A 29 15.67 3.91 0.35
C GLY A 29 14.39 4.72 0.59
N LEU A 30 13.27 4.30 0.00
CA LEU A 30 11.95 4.90 0.16
C LEU A 30 11.07 4.19 1.20
N TRP A 31 11.61 3.22 1.95
CA TRP A 31 10.91 2.47 3.00
C TRP A 31 10.01 3.35 3.89
N ARG A 32 10.58 4.45 4.40
CA ARG A 32 9.89 5.36 5.33
C ARG A 32 8.69 6.08 4.71
N VAL A 33 8.65 6.24 3.39
CA VAL A 33 7.50 6.82 2.69
C VAL A 33 6.35 5.81 2.70
N SER A 34 6.62 4.59 2.26
CA SER A 34 5.64 3.49 2.24
C SER A 34 5.12 3.15 3.63
N GLU A 35 6.00 3.10 4.63
CA GLU A 35 5.65 2.88 6.04
C GLU A 35 4.70 3.98 6.57
N LYS A 36 4.95 5.25 6.27
CA LYS A 36 4.06 6.35 6.68
C LYS A 36 2.69 6.27 6.05
N VAL A 37 2.61 5.88 4.77
CA VAL A 37 1.33 5.65 4.08
C VAL A 37 0.57 4.49 4.75
N HIS A 38 1.25 3.37 5.01
CA HIS A 38 0.66 2.22 5.73
C HIS A 38 0.10 2.64 7.10
N LEU A 39 0.91 3.32 7.91
CA LEU A 39 0.50 3.78 9.25
C LEU A 39 -0.69 4.73 9.20
N TYR A 40 -0.70 5.70 8.27
CA TYR A 40 -1.84 6.60 8.08
C TYR A 40 -3.12 5.83 7.75
N LEU A 41 -3.07 4.90 6.80
CA LEU A 41 -4.25 4.13 6.39
C LEU A 41 -4.74 3.21 7.51
N ALA A 42 -3.82 2.63 8.29
CA ALA A 42 -4.16 1.84 9.47
C ALA A 42 -4.84 2.70 10.54
N GLU A 43 -4.32 3.90 10.83
CA GLU A 43 -4.92 4.85 11.78
C GLU A 43 -6.35 5.27 11.36
N LYS A 44 -6.60 5.39 10.05
CA LYS A 44 -7.93 5.72 9.51
C LYS A 44 -8.82 4.50 9.27
N ASP A 45 -8.40 3.30 9.66
CA ASP A 45 -9.08 2.02 9.41
C ASP A 45 -9.48 1.84 7.93
N ILE A 46 -8.62 2.25 6.99
CA ILE A 46 -8.84 2.08 5.56
C ILE A 46 -8.31 0.69 5.17
N PRO A 47 -9.15 -0.21 4.61
CA PRO A 47 -8.71 -1.54 4.22
C PRO A 47 -7.60 -1.48 3.16
N HIS A 48 -6.48 -2.12 3.45
CA HIS A 48 -5.35 -2.24 2.52
C HIS A 48 -4.50 -3.46 2.88
N VAL A 49 -3.71 -3.92 1.92
CA VAL A 49 -2.68 -4.93 2.15
C VAL A 49 -1.33 -4.24 2.27
N TRP A 50 -0.59 -4.59 3.33
CA TRP A 50 0.80 -4.21 3.53
C TRP A 50 1.70 -5.39 3.20
N SER A 51 2.44 -5.28 2.09
CA SER A 51 3.34 -6.31 1.58
C SER A 51 4.77 -5.81 1.68
N VAL A 52 5.53 -6.43 2.56
CA VAL A 52 6.94 -6.10 2.79
C VAL A 52 7.77 -7.35 2.66
N ASP A 53 8.89 -7.24 1.97
CA ASP A 53 9.90 -8.28 1.95
C ASP A 53 11.31 -7.73 2.28
N SER A 54 12.33 -8.58 2.12
CA SER A 54 13.71 -8.28 2.49
C SER A 54 14.58 -7.70 1.36
N HIS A 55 13.97 -7.34 0.23
CA HIS A 55 14.62 -6.78 -0.95
C HIS A 55 14.76 -5.25 -0.86
N ALA A 56 15.47 -4.66 -1.82
CA ALA A 56 15.64 -3.22 -1.93
C ALA A 56 14.80 -2.70 -3.11
N HIS A 57 15.25 -1.63 -3.77
CA HIS A 57 14.65 -1.13 -4.99
C HIS A 57 15.11 -1.97 -6.20
N ASP A 58 14.61 -3.22 -6.29
CA ASP A 58 15.09 -4.21 -7.25
C ASP A 58 13.97 -5.00 -7.94
N ASN A 59 14.32 -5.71 -9.02
CA ASN A 59 13.36 -6.46 -9.82
C ASN A 59 12.69 -7.61 -9.06
N ILE A 60 13.37 -8.22 -8.08
CA ILE A 60 12.81 -9.35 -7.33
C ILE A 60 11.67 -8.87 -6.44
N GLU A 61 11.83 -7.71 -5.78
CA GLU A 61 10.74 -7.05 -5.05
C GLU A 61 9.51 -6.84 -5.95
N TRP A 62 9.73 -6.31 -7.17
CA TRP A 62 8.62 -6.02 -8.08
C TRP A 62 7.95 -7.28 -8.63
N ASP A 63 8.73 -8.30 -9.03
CA ASP A 63 8.21 -9.57 -9.53
C ASP A 63 7.38 -10.29 -8.46
N ASN A 64 7.89 -10.34 -7.22
CA ASN A 64 7.18 -10.93 -6.07
C ASN A 64 5.84 -10.22 -5.82
N ASN A 65 5.84 -8.89 -5.80
CA ASN A 65 4.64 -8.12 -5.51
C ASN A 65 3.64 -8.18 -6.66
N LEU A 66 4.08 -8.16 -7.92
CA LEU A 66 3.21 -8.36 -9.07
C LEU A 66 2.50 -9.72 -8.99
N TYR A 67 3.25 -10.79 -8.72
CA TYR A 67 2.67 -12.12 -8.57
C TYR A 67 1.62 -12.16 -7.46
N ARG A 68 1.95 -11.70 -6.25
CA ARG A 68 1.05 -11.73 -5.08
C ARG A 68 -0.17 -10.83 -5.25
N PHE A 69 0.01 -9.65 -5.84
CA PHE A 69 -1.07 -8.71 -6.13
C PHE A 69 -2.03 -9.27 -7.17
N ALA A 70 -1.53 -9.82 -8.27
CA ALA A 70 -2.35 -10.33 -9.38
C ALA A 70 -3.32 -11.44 -8.93
N GLN A 71 -2.95 -12.28 -7.95
CA GLN A 71 -3.83 -13.32 -7.40
C GLN A 71 -5.10 -12.76 -6.74
N ARG A 72 -5.09 -11.49 -6.35
CA ARG A 72 -6.18 -10.82 -5.62
C ARG A 72 -7.07 -9.96 -6.52
N LEU A 73 -6.64 -9.73 -7.76
CA LEU A 73 -7.42 -8.97 -8.72
C LEU A 73 -8.71 -9.70 -9.09
N PHE A 74 -9.80 -8.94 -9.16
CA PHE A 74 -11.12 -9.40 -9.64
C PHE A 74 -11.67 -10.63 -8.87
N LYS A 75 -11.28 -10.76 -7.61
CA LYS A 75 -11.92 -11.68 -6.67
C LYS A 75 -13.11 -10.96 -6.01
N ASN A 76 -14.19 -11.72 -5.80
CA ASN A 76 -15.49 -11.22 -5.31
C ASN A 76 -15.40 -10.68 -3.89
#